data_AF-A0A926GIM1-F1
#
_entry.id   AF-A0A926GIM1-F1
#
_cell.length_a   1.000
_cell.length_b   1.000
_cell.length_c   1.000
_cell.angle_alpha   90.00
_cell.angle_beta   90.00
_cell.angle_gamma   90.00
#
_symmetry.space_group_name_H-M   'P 1'
#
loop_
_entity.id
_entity.type
_entity.pdbx_description
1 polymer ?
#
loop_
_entity_poly.entity_id
_entity_poly.type
_entity_poly.pdbx_seq_one_letter_code
_entity_poly.pdbx_strand_id
1 'polypeptide(L)'
;MATRNRAATLAATLDHLLALPERPPVLVADNASTDGTRTLLARRYPDVRVLALPASRGALARNAGVRALSTPYVAFSDDDSWWEPGALDTAARLLDAHPRLGLLAARTLVGPGNTPDPLNDVLAASPLGGADDLPGTSVLGFLGCAAVARRTAYLDAGGYHRLPFFGAEETLLAYDLAPPSRRSAPCSPPAWTADGRRAQETATSRPAPSGRPGRPGST
;
A
#
# COMPACT_ATOMS: atom_id res chain seq x y z
N MET A 1 -1.45 -7.77 -1.22
CA MET A 1 -2.80 -7.17 -1.26
C MET A 1 -3.72 -7.80 -0.22
N ALA A 2 -4.77 -7.09 0.22
CA ALA A 2 -5.82 -7.63 1.08
C ALA A 2 -7.18 -7.51 0.40
N THR A 3 -8.08 -8.46 0.61
CA THR A 3 -9.41 -8.47 -0.03
C THR A 3 -10.47 -9.05 0.90
N ARG A 4 -11.73 -8.64 0.69
CA ARG A 4 -12.90 -9.26 1.34
C ARG A 4 -14.12 -9.15 0.45
N ASN A 5 -14.68 -10.28 0.04
CA ASN A 5 -15.94 -10.35 -0.73
C ASN A 5 -15.95 -9.52 -2.03
N ARG A 6 -14.84 -9.53 -2.76
CA ARG A 6 -14.63 -8.74 -3.99
C ARG A 6 -14.00 -9.58 -5.10
N ALA A 7 -14.44 -10.84 -5.25
CA ALA A 7 -13.82 -11.83 -6.14
C ALA A 7 -13.60 -11.33 -7.58
N ALA A 8 -14.58 -10.66 -8.19
CA ALA A 8 -14.48 -10.17 -9.57
C ALA A 8 -13.48 -9.02 -9.72
N THR A 9 -13.49 -8.07 -8.78
CA THR A 9 -12.56 -6.93 -8.76
C THR A 9 -11.13 -7.42 -8.52
N LEU A 10 -10.95 -8.32 -7.55
CA LEU A 10 -9.68 -8.97 -7.27
C LEU A 10 -9.10 -9.66 -8.51
N ALA A 11 -9.93 -10.39 -9.26
CA ALA A 11 -9.49 -11.07 -10.49
C ALA A 11 -8.93 -10.07 -11.52
N ALA A 12 -9.65 -8.96 -11.76
CA ALA A 12 -9.18 -7.93 -12.67
C ALA A 12 -7.86 -7.31 -12.22
N THR A 13 -7.72 -7.01 -10.93
CA THR A 13 -6.46 -6.49 -10.36
C THR A 13 -5.30 -7.48 -10.47
N LEU A 14 -5.55 -8.77 -10.22
CA LEU A 14 -4.53 -9.81 -10.37
C LEU A 14 -4.09 -9.97 -11.83
N ASP A 15 -4.99 -9.87 -12.80
CA ASP A 15 -4.62 -9.91 -14.22
C ASP A 15 -3.64 -8.78 -14.57
N HIS A 16 -3.82 -7.56 -14.02
CA HIS A 16 -2.89 -6.46 -14.19
C HIS A 16 -1.52 -6.72 -13.52
N LEU A 17 -1.51 -7.16 -12.26
CA LEU A 17 -0.27 -7.38 -11.52
C LEU A 17 0.57 -8.53 -12.06
N LEU A 18 -0.07 -9.60 -12.52
CA LEU A 18 0.62 -10.76 -13.10
C LEU A 18 1.14 -10.48 -14.52
N ALA A 19 0.63 -9.44 -15.19
CA ALA A 19 1.12 -8.99 -16.48
C ALA A 19 2.34 -8.05 -16.37
N LEU A 20 2.74 -7.65 -15.16
CA LEU A 20 3.90 -6.78 -14.96
C LEU A 20 5.20 -7.44 -15.45
N PRO A 21 6.06 -6.72 -16.18
CA PRO A 21 7.34 -7.27 -16.64
C PRO A 21 8.28 -7.64 -15.49
N GLU A 22 8.17 -6.99 -14.33
CA GLU A 22 8.94 -7.28 -13.12
C GLU A 22 8.57 -8.63 -12.48
N ARG A 23 7.41 -9.21 -12.84
CA ARG A 23 6.89 -10.49 -12.32
C ARG A 23 6.98 -10.61 -10.78
N PRO A 24 6.46 -9.64 -10.02
CA PRO A 24 6.54 -9.67 -8.57
C PRO A 24 5.74 -10.86 -7.99
N PRO A 25 6.26 -11.57 -6.97
CA PRO A 25 5.46 -12.56 -6.24
C PRO A 25 4.27 -11.89 -5.55
N VAL A 26 3.06 -12.38 -5.81
CA VAL A 26 1.82 -11.82 -5.24
C VAL A 26 1.32 -12.67 -4.08
N LEU A 27 1.03 -12.01 -2.95
CA LEU A 27 0.31 -12.59 -1.82
C LEU A 27 -1.03 -11.88 -1.63
N VAL A 28 -2.11 -12.67 -1.62
CA VAL A 28 -3.47 -12.25 -1.29
C VAL A 28 -3.78 -12.61 0.16
N ALA A 29 -3.94 -11.60 1.02
CA ALA A 29 -4.48 -11.78 2.35
C ALA A 29 -6.03 -11.76 2.27
N ASP A 30 -6.64 -12.94 2.20
CA ASP A 30 -8.09 -13.07 2.19
C ASP A 30 -8.65 -12.84 3.61
N ASN A 31 -9.39 -11.75 3.76
CA ASN A 31 -9.86 -11.23 5.03
C ASN A 31 -11.21 -11.86 5.45
N ALA A 32 -11.26 -13.20 5.38
CA ALA A 32 -12.44 -14.02 5.61
C ALA A 32 -13.59 -13.78 4.62
N SER A 33 -13.30 -13.92 3.32
CA SER A 33 -14.34 -13.86 2.27
C SER A 33 -15.29 -15.08 2.31
N THR A 34 -16.54 -14.84 1.93
CA THR A 34 -17.66 -15.79 1.86
C THR A 34 -18.31 -15.84 0.47
N ASP A 35 -17.79 -15.09 -0.50
CA ASP A 35 -18.36 -14.92 -1.86
C ASP A 35 -17.74 -15.86 -2.92
N GLY A 36 -16.98 -16.87 -2.49
CA GLY A 36 -16.26 -17.75 -3.41
C GLY A 36 -14.88 -17.24 -3.87
N THR A 37 -14.39 -16.11 -3.33
CA THR A 37 -13.03 -15.58 -3.61
C THR A 37 -11.94 -16.65 -3.55
N ARG A 38 -11.94 -17.51 -2.52
CA ARG A 38 -10.94 -18.59 -2.37
C ARG A 38 -11.01 -19.63 -3.49
N THR A 39 -12.22 -20.01 -3.89
CA THR A 39 -12.45 -20.95 -4.99
C THR A 39 -11.98 -20.36 -6.32
N LEU A 40 -12.23 -19.07 -6.54
CA LEU A 40 -11.75 -18.35 -7.72
C LEU A 40 -10.22 -18.33 -7.75
N LEU A 41 -9.57 -17.97 -6.65
CA LEU A 41 -8.10 -17.92 -6.55
C LEU A 41 -7.47 -19.28 -6.86
N ALA A 42 -7.97 -20.35 -6.23
CA ALA A 42 -7.45 -21.70 -6.44
C ALA A 42 -7.62 -22.21 -7.88
N ARG A 43 -8.66 -21.77 -8.59
CA ARG A 43 -8.94 -22.21 -9.98
C ARG A 43 -8.22 -21.40 -11.04
N ARG A 44 -8.15 -20.07 -10.90
CA ARG A 44 -7.67 -19.16 -11.95
C ARG A 44 -6.25 -18.66 -11.71
N TYR A 45 -5.80 -18.64 -10.45
CA TYR A 45 -4.52 -18.06 -10.05
C TYR A 45 -3.71 -19.03 -9.17
N PRO A 46 -3.41 -20.25 -9.65
CA PRO A 46 -2.74 -21.28 -8.83
C PRO A 46 -1.35 -20.86 -8.34
N ASP A 47 -0.67 -19.96 -9.05
CA ASP A 47 0.66 -19.46 -8.69
C ASP A 47 0.61 -18.30 -7.68
N VAL A 48 -0.58 -17.75 -7.40
CA VAL A 48 -0.75 -16.67 -6.41
C VAL A 48 -0.84 -17.25 -5.02
N ARG A 49 -0.01 -16.76 -4.10
CA ARG A 49 -0.03 -17.20 -2.71
C ARG A 49 -1.24 -16.62 -1.99
N VAL A 50 -2.02 -17.47 -1.33
CA VAL A 50 -3.20 -17.06 -0.56
C VAL A 50 -2.97 -17.27 0.93
N LEU A 51 -3.15 -16.20 1.72
CA LEU A 51 -3.20 -16.23 3.18
C LEU A 51 -4.66 -16.05 3.62
N ALA A 52 -5.34 -17.15 3.93
CA ALA A 52 -6.71 -17.14 4.40
C ALA A 52 -6.77 -16.81 5.91
N LEU A 53 -7.38 -15.68 6.26
CA LEU A 53 -7.60 -15.32 7.66
C LEU A 53 -8.86 -15.99 8.21
N PRO A 54 -8.85 -16.42 9.49
CA PRO A 54 -10.00 -17.09 10.11
C PRO A 54 -11.16 -16.13 10.42
N ALA A 55 -10.89 -14.83 10.48
CA ALA A 55 -11.88 -13.78 10.69
C ALA A 55 -11.40 -12.49 10.02
N SER A 56 -12.35 -11.59 9.71
CA SER A 56 -12.03 -10.27 9.17
C SER A 56 -11.26 -9.44 10.20
N ARG A 57 -10.07 -8.99 9.83
CA ARG A 57 -9.18 -8.14 10.63
C ARG A 57 -9.02 -6.72 10.07
N GLY A 58 -9.86 -6.31 9.11
CA GLY A 58 -9.75 -4.99 8.48
C GLY A 58 -8.36 -4.77 7.87
N ALA A 59 -7.78 -3.58 8.07
CA ALA A 59 -6.43 -3.22 7.62
C ALA A 59 -5.33 -4.16 8.13
N LEU A 60 -5.51 -4.79 9.30
CA LEU A 60 -4.50 -5.70 9.90
C LEU A 60 -4.27 -6.97 9.08
N ALA A 61 -5.11 -7.26 8.09
CA ALA A 61 -4.83 -8.30 7.11
C ALA A 61 -3.51 -8.05 6.37
N ARG A 62 -3.18 -6.78 6.09
CA ARG A 62 -1.92 -6.38 5.46
C ARG A 62 -0.73 -6.75 6.36
N ASN A 63 -0.81 -6.54 7.68
CA ASN A 63 0.25 -6.93 8.61
C ASN A 63 0.48 -8.44 8.61
N ALA A 64 -0.59 -9.24 8.55
CA ALA A 64 -0.48 -10.69 8.45
C ALA A 64 0.22 -11.12 7.15
N GLY A 65 -0.12 -10.46 6.03
CA GLY A 65 0.55 -10.64 4.75
C GLY A 65 2.05 -10.33 4.81
N VAL A 66 2.43 -9.17 5.34
CA VAL A 66 3.85 -8.74 5.46
C VAL A 66 4.67 -9.75 6.28
N ARG A 67 4.11 -10.24 7.40
CA ARG A 67 4.78 -11.26 8.23
C ARG A 67 4.98 -12.58 7.49
N ALA A 68 4.05 -12.95 6.62
CA ALA A 68 4.13 -14.18 5.84
C ALA A 68 5.13 -14.11 4.67
N LEU A 69 5.55 -12.92 4.25
CA LEU A 69 6.53 -12.70 3.19
C LEU A 69 7.97 -12.77 3.72
N SER A 70 8.91 -13.09 2.84
CA SER A 70 10.36 -13.09 3.10
C SER A 70 11.13 -12.11 2.19
N THR A 71 10.42 -11.35 1.36
CA THR A 71 11.02 -10.36 0.45
C THR A 71 11.61 -9.18 1.24
N PRO A 72 12.68 -8.53 0.75
CA PRO A 72 13.27 -7.36 1.40
C PRO A 72 12.32 -6.15 1.38
N TYR A 73 11.51 -6.06 0.34
CA TYR A 73 10.53 -5.01 0.11
C TYR A 73 9.12 -5.58 -0.01
N VAL A 74 8.13 -4.78 0.38
CA VAL A 74 6.71 -5.10 0.20
C VAL A 74 6.02 -3.90 -0.44
N ALA A 75 5.46 -4.13 -1.62
CA ALA A 75 4.51 -3.21 -2.24
C ALA A 75 3.09 -3.53 -1.76
N PHE A 76 2.39 -2.52 -1.28
CA PHE A 76 0.98 -2.64 -0.95
C PHE A 76 0.12 -2.40 -2.19
N SER A 77 -1.07 -2.98 -2.19
CA SER A 77 -2.08 -2.83 -3.24
C SER A 77 -3.39 -3.35 -2.66
N ASP A 78 -4.46 -2.65 -2.94
CA ASP A 78 -5.84 -3.07 -2.69
C ASP A 78 -6.39 -3.89 -3.85
N ASP A 79 -7.49 -4.61 -3.61
CA ASP A 79 -8.10 -5.49 -4.61
C ASP A 79 -8.69 -4.77 -5.84
N ASP A 80 -8.60 -3.44 -5.89
CA ASP A 80 -8.93 -2.57 -7.01
C ASP A 80 -7.80 -1.62 -7.42
N SER A 81 -6.54 -1.95 -7.13
CA SER A 81 -5.38 -1.12 -7.48
C SER A 81 -4.19 -1.95 -7.96
N TRP A 82 -3.42 -1.44 -8.92
CA TRP A 82 -2.25 -2.10 -9.46
C TRP A 82 -1.09 -1.12 -9.67
N TRP A 83 0.07 -1.65 -10.06
CA TRP A 83 1.27 -0.86 -10.33
C TRP A 83 1.48 -0.72 -11.84
N GLU A 84 2.20 0.30 -12.25
CA GLU A 84 2.64 0.48 -13.64
C GLU A 84 3.92 -0.32 -13.92
N PRO A 85 4.17 -0.72 -15.17
CA PRO A 85 5.43 -1.34 -15.56
C PRO A 85 6.64 -0.45 -15.22
N GLY A 86 7.63 -1.04 -14.53
CA GLY A 86 8.86 -0.38 -14.09
C GLY A 86 8.78 0.33 -12.75
N ALA A 87 7.58 0.46 -12.17
CA ALA A 87 7.39 1.10 -10.86
C ALA A 87 8.10 0.34 -9.75
N LEU A 88 7.95 -0.99 -9.72
CA LEU A 88 8.47 -1.80 -8.62
C LEU A 88 10.01 -1.91 -8.67
N ASP A 89 10.58 -2.01 -9.87
CA ASP A 89 12.04 -1.97 -10.07
C ASP A 89 12.62 -0.61 -9.64
N THR A 90 11.92 0.48 -9.96
CA THR A 90 12.33 1.82 -9.54
C THR A 90 12.31 1.96 -8.03
N ALA A 91 11.23 1.51 -7.38
CA ALA A 91 11.10 1.55 -5.93
C ALA A 91 12.20 0.71 -5.23
N ALA A 92 12.46 -0.50 -5.73
CA ALA A 92 13.53 -1.36 -5.22
C ALA A 92 14.90 -0.67 -5.31
N ARG A 93 15.25 -0.11 -6.48
CA ARG A 93 16.52 0.61 -6.69
C ARG A 93 16.69 1.81 -5.75
N LEU A 94 15.62 2.57 -5.48
CA LEU A 94 15.66 3.68 -4.53
C LEU A 94 15.84 3.19 -3.09
N LEU A 95 15.13 2.13 -2.70
CA LEU A 95 15.29 1.52 -1.37
C LEU A 95 16.68 0.88 -1.18
N ASP A 96 17.31 0.36 -2.23
CA ASP A 96 18.70 -0.12 -2.20
C ASP A 96 19.70 1.03 -2.04
N ALA A 97 19.53 2.10 -2.84
CA ALA A 97 20.45 3.24 -2.85
C ALA A 97 20.41 4.07 -1.56
N HIS A 98 19.29 4.05 -0.84
CA HIS A 98 19.07 4.85 0.36
C HIS A 98 18.74 3.95 1.56
N PRO A 99 19.74 3.47 2.33
CA PRO A 99 19.52 2.54 3.45
C PRO A 99 18.58 3.08 4.54
N ARG A 100 18.58 4.41 4.74
CA ARG A 100 17.65 5.10 5.64
C ARG A 100 16.24 5.22 5.09
N LEU A 101 15.98 4.93 3.83
CA LEU A 101 14.64 4.95 3.28
C LEU A 101 13.86 3.71 3.76
N GLY A 102 12.77 3.97 4.50
CA GLY A 102 11.89 2.91 5.01
C GLY A 102 10.65 2.67 4.17
N LEU A 103 10.14 3.71 3.51
CA LEU A 103 8.91 3.67 2.71
C LEU A 103 8.94 4.73 1.62
N LEU A 104 8.45 4.35 0.44
CA LEU A 104 8.19 5.21 -0.71
C LEU A 104 6.69 5.33 -0.92
N ALA A 105 6.18 6.57 -0.86
CA ALA A 105 4.82 6.87 -1.27
C ALA A 105 4.80 7.09 -2.78
N ALA A 106 4.01 6.28 -3.48
CA ALA A 106 3.92 6.31 -4.92
C ALA A 106 2.90 7.37 -5.38
N ARG A 107 3.11 7.88 -6.59
CA ARG A 107 2.08 8.70 -7.24
C ARG A 107 0.85 7.82 -7.52
N THR A 108 -0.35 8.38 -7.36
CA THR A 108 -1.61 7.66 -7.57
C THR A 108 -2.44 8.35 -8.65
N LEU A 109 -2.96 7.60 -9.62
CA LEU A 109 -3.94 8.14 -10.59
C LEU A 109 -5.23 7.34 -10.48
N VAL A 110 -6.37 8.01 -10.50
CA VAL A 110 -7.67 7.43 -10.17
C VAL A 110 -8.60 7.46 -11.38
N GLY A 111 -9.43 6.42 -11.49
CA GLY A 111 -10.46 6.31 -12.51
C GLY A 111 -9.94 6.00 -13.92
N PRO A 112 -10.84 5.78 -14.88
CA PRO A 112 -10.49 5.34 -16.23
C PRO A 112 -9.68 6.35 -17.04
N GLY A 113 -9.70 7.64 -16.63
CA GLY A 113 -8.93 8.70 -17.26
C GLY A 113 -7.52 8.87 -16.70
N ASN A 114 -7.09 8.04 -15.75
CA ASN A 114 -5.81 8.17 -15.06
C ASN A 114 -5.59 9.59 -14.50
N THR A 115 -6.61 10.13 -13.84
CA THR A 115 -6.55 11.48 -13.27
C THR A 115 -5.70 11.46 -11.99
N PRO A 116 -4.71 12.34 -11.80
CA PRO A 116 -3.92 12.37 -10.57
C PRO A 116 -4.80 12.53 -9.32
N ASP A 117 -4.53 11.72 -8.30
CA ASP A 117 -5.16 11.88 -6.98
C ASP A 117 -4.70 13.22 -6.35
N PRO A 118 -5.61 14.02 -5.76
CA PRO A 118 -5.25 15.27 -5.08
C PRO A 118 -4.24 15.12 -3.95
N LEU A 119 -4.17 13.95 -3.31
CA LEU A 119 -3.18 13.67 -2.27
C LEU A 119 -1.76 13.72 -2.79
N ASN A 120 -1.52 13.47 -4.09
CA ASN A 120 -0.18 13.63 -4.68
C ASN A 120 0.36 15.06 -4.47
N ASP A 121 -0.48 16.07 -4.69
CA ASP A 121 -0.07 17.47 -4.54
C ASP A 121 0.14 17.84 -3.07
N VAL A 122 -0.67 17.29 -2.17
CA VAL A 122 -0.51 17.46 -0.72
C VAL A 122 0.82 16.85 -0.24
N LEU A 123 1.16 15.65 -0.71
CA LEU A 123 2.43 14.98 -0.37
C LEU A 123 3.64 15.71 -0.97
N ALA A 124 3.54 16.15 -2.22
CA ALA A 124 4.59 16.93 -2.89
C ALA A 124 4.85 18.28 -2.21
N ALA A 125 3.80 18.90 -1.66
CA ALA A 125 3.86 20.16 -0.92
C ALA A 125 4.16 19.99 0.59
N SER A 126 4.59 18.80 1.02
CA SER A 126 4.87 18.52 2.44
C SER A 126 5.87 19.53 3.03
N PRO A 127 5.57 20.11 4.22
CA PRO A 127 6.41 21.12 4.86
C PRO A 127 7.71 20.56 5.44
N LEU A 128 7.90 19.24 5.42
CA LEU A 128 9.09 18.58 5.95
C LEU A 128 10.30 18.74 5.03
N GLY A 129 10.09 19.09 3.76
CA GLY A 129 11.15 19.27 2.77
C GLY A 129 11.92 17.99 2.44
N GLY A 130 13.01 18.12 1.70
CA GLY A 130 13.93 17.01 1.42
C GLY A 130 14.93 16.78 2.55
N ALA A 131 15.51 15.59 2.60
CA ALA A 131 16.70 15.31 3.39
C ALA A 131 17.88 15.05 2.45
N ASP A 132 19.08 15.49 2.83
CA ASP A 132 20.28 15.45 1.96
C ASP A 132 20.61 14.03 1.44
N ASP A 133 20.24 13.00 2.22
CA ASP A 133 20.53 11.60 1.94
C ASP A 133 19.33 10.80 1.40
N LEU A 134 18.21 11.46 1.07
CA LEU A 134 16.98 10.81 0.61
C LEU A 134 16.44 11.40 -0.70
N PRO A 135 15.78 10.58 -1.54
CA PRO A 135 15.32 11.01 -2.86
C PRO A 135 13.96 11.75 -2.83
N GLY A 136 13.94 13.08 -2.87
CA GLY A 136 12.69 13.86 -3.00
C GLY A 136 12.20 14.47 -1.68
N THR A 137 10.89 14.63 -1.51
CA THR A 137 10.29 15.31 -0.34
C THR A 137 9.88 14.33 0.75
N SER A 138 10.26 14.59 2.00
CA SER A 138 9.82 13.82 3.16
C SER A 138 8.33 14.01 3.41
N VAL A 139 7.60 12.94 3.71
CA VAL A 139 6.15 12.96 3.91
C VAL A 139 5.75 12.31 5.23
N LEU A 140 4.66 12.78 5.85
CA LEU A 140 3.99 12.14 6.99
C LEU A 140 2.58 11.72 6.59
N GLY A 141 2.50 10.93 5.52
CA GLY A 141 1.27 10.43 4.94
C GLY A 141 1.55 9.68 3.65
N PHE A 142 0.68 8.73 3.33
CA PHE A 142 0.70 7.96 2.09
C PHE A 142 -0.67 7.30 1.91
N LEU A 143 -0.94 6.77 0.71
CA LEU A 143 -2.10 5.91 0.47
C LEU A 143 -1.71 4.46 0.73
N GLY A 144 -2.52 3.74 1.52
CA GLY A 144 -2.21 2.37 1.91
C GLY A 144 -2.06 1.39 0.73
N CYS A 145 -2.64 1.70 -0.43
CA CYS A 145 -2.54 0.92 -1.67
C CYS A 145 -1.40 1.36 -2.60
N ALA A 146 -0.73 2.48 -2.32
CA ALA A 146 0.30 3.08 -3.17
C ALA A 146 1.57 3.36 -2.37
N ALA A 147 2.07 2.31 -1.71
CA ALA A 147 3.28 2.38 -0.90
C ALA A 147 4.17 1.16 -1.10
N VAL A 148 5.49 1.38 -1.19
CA VAL A 148 6.50 0.33 -1.15
C VAL A 148 7.36 0.53 0.09
N ALA A 149 7.40 -0.46 0.97
CA ALA A 149 8.12 -0.38 2.23
C ALA A 149 9.26 -1.39 2.29
N ARG A 150 10.35 -1.01 2.96
CA ARG A 150 11.32 -1.96 3.49
C ARG A 150 10.61 -2.82 4.53
N ARG A 151 10.62 -4.14 4.32
CA ARG A 151 9.87 -5.08 5.17
C ARG A 151 10.29 -4.99 6.63
N THR A 152 11.59 -4.87 6.90
CA THR A 152 12.11 -4.74 8.27
C THR A 152 11.64 -3.45 8.92
N ALA A 153 11.79 -2.31 8.26
CA ALA A 153 11.29 -1.02 8.75
C ALA A 153 9.79 -1.08 9.10
N TYR A 154 8.97 -1.66 8.22
CA TYR A 154 7.54 -1.84 8.48
C TYR A 154 7.26 -2.70 9.71
N LEU A 155 7.98 -3.82 9.88
CA LEU A 155 7.79 -4.73 11.02
C LEU A 155 8.31 -4.14 12.33
N ASP A 156 9.43 -3.41 12.30
CA ASP A 156 10.04 -2.75 13.44
C ASP A 156 9.13 -1.61 13.96
N ALA A 157 8.43 -0.92 13.07
CA ALA A 157 7.38 0.04 13.41
C ALA A 157 6.07 -0.61 13.91
N GLY A 158 5.96 -1.94 13.91
CA GLY A 158 4.76 -2.68 14.36
C GLY A 158 3.66 -2.86 13.29
N GLY A 159 3.81 -2.24 12.11
CA GLY A 159 2.85 -2.25 11.00
C GLY A 159 1.61 -1.39 11.27
N TYR A 160 0.51 -1.63 10.55
CA TYR A 160 -0.73 -0.87 10.79
C TYR A 160 -1.24 -1.06 12.22
N HIS A 161 -1.56 0.05 12.88
CA HIS A 161 -2.02 0.05 14.26
C HIS A 161 -3.42 -0.58 14.40
N ARG A 162 -3.73 -1.18 15.57
CA ARG A 162 -4.98 -1.91 15.80
C ARG A 162 -6.22 -1.02 16.02
N LEU A 163 -6.01 0.25 16.35
CA LEU A 163 -7.08 1.18 16.72
C LEU A 163 -7.95 1.61 15.51
N PRO A 164 -7.37 2.03 14.37
CA PRO A 164 -8.18 2.24 13.17
C PRO A 164 -8.60 0.90 12.57
N PHE A 165 -9.91 0.68 12.44
CA PHE A 165 -10.46 -0.50 11.75
C PHE A 165 -10.45 -0.32 10.22
N PHE A 166 -10.71 0.92 9.76
CA PHE A 166 -10.53 1.44 8.39
C PHE A 166 -10.37 2.97 8.43
N GLY A 167 -9.39 3.51 7.71
CA GLY A 167 -9.09 4.94 7.64
C GLY A 167 -8.14 5.40 8.75
N ALA A 168 -7.16 6.24 8.37
CA ALA A 168 -6.10 6.79 9.23
C ALA A 168 -5.05 5.79 9.72
N GLU A 169 -5.09 4.53 9.28
CA GLU A 169 -4.05 3.56 9.60
C GLU A 169 -2.68 3.97 9.06
N GLU A 170 -2.65 4.63 7.90
CA GLU A 170 -1.45 5.16 7.25
C GLU A 170 -0.82 6.28 8.07
N THR A 171 -1.64 7.13 8.70
CA THR A 171 -1.15 8.26 9.50
C THR A 171 -0.42 7.80 10.75
N LEU A 172 -0.93 6.79 11.45
CA LEU A 172 -0.26 6.26 12.65
C LEU A 172 1.04 5.56 12.28
N LEU A 173 1.01 4.71 11.25
CA LEU A 173 2.23 4.07 10.73
C LEU A 173 3.23 5.12 10.22
N ALA A 174 2.75 6.24 9.67
CA ALA A 174 3.60 7.33 9.22
C ALA A 174 4.42 7.93 10.38
N TYR A 175 3.80 8.08 11.55
CA TYR A 175 4.47 8.58 12.75
C TYR A 175 5.43 7.54 13.35
N ASP A 176 5.05 6.26 13.41
CA ASP A 176 5.88 5.21 14.01
C ASP A 176 7.16 4.94 13.20
N LEU A 177 7.11 5.16 11.88
CA LEU A 177 8.26 5.07 10.99
C LEU A 177 9.08 6.37 10.93
N ALA A 178 8.55 7.50 11.41
CA ALA A 178 9.28 8.76 11.40
C ALA A 178 10.42 8.74 12.43
N PRO A 179 11.56 9.40 12.15
CA PRO A 179 12.64 9.39 13.11
C PRO A 179 12.26 10.14 14.38
N PRO A 180 12.65 9.67 15.60
CA PRO A 180 12.26 10.32 16.83
C PRO A 180 12.85 11.73 16.83
N SER A 181 12.04 12.68 17.28
CA SER A 181 12.50 14.04 17.52
C SER A 181 13.70 13.99 18.46
N ARG A 182 14.80 14.60 18.05
CA ARG A 182 16.13 14.57 18.70
C ARG A 182 16.06 14.52 20.23
N ARG A 183 16.09 13.32 20.81
CA ARG A 183 16.56 13.01 22.17
C ARG A 183 17.16 11.62 22.16
N SER A 184 18.48 11.59 21.95
CA SER A 184 19.43 10.58 22.45
C SER A 184 19.08 9.10 22.23
N ALA A 185 19.51 8.52 21.10
CA ALA A 185 20.01 7.13 20.99
C ALA A 185 20.62 6.86 19.59
N PRO A 186 21.65 5.98 19.49
CA PRO A 186 22.40 5.71 18.25
C PRO A 186 21.73 4.58 17.46
N CYS A 187 20.66 4.89 16.74
CA CYS A 187 20.17 4.05 15.65
C CYS A 187 19.28 4.94 14.79
N SER A 188 19.79 5.36 13.63
CA SER A 188 19.05 6.21 12.71
C SER A 188 17.83 5.46 12.20
N PRO A 189 16.60 5.89 12.54
CA PRO A 189 15.37 5.28 12.05
C PRO A 189 15.16 5.61 10.58
N PRO A 190 14.28 4.86 9.91
CA PRO A 190 13.93 5.13 8.54
C PRO A 190 13.37 6.54 8.38
N ALA A 191 13.62 7.16 7.24
CA ALA A 191 13.13 8.47 6.87
C ALA A 191 12.45 8.39 5.51
N TRP A 192 11.53 9.31 5.29
CA TRP A 192 10.54 9.30 4.20
C TRP A 192 11.06 10.02 2.98
N THR A 193 10.64 9.58 1.80
CA THR A 193 10.72 10.43 0.61
C THR A 193 9.70 10.06 -0.46
N ALA A 194 9.19 11.09 -1.13
CA ALA A 194 8.43 11.04 -2.37
C ALA A 194 8.82 12.26 -3.24
N ASP A 195 9.47 12.04 -4.38
CA ASP A 195 9.27 12.78 -5.64
C ASP A 195 10.19 12.15 -6.68
N GLY A 196 9.59 11.44 -7.63
CA GLY A 196 10.26 11.05 -8.86
C GLY A 196 9.36 11.46 -10.02
N ARG A 197 9.53 12.67 -10.56
CA ARG A 197 8.84 13.20 -11.75
C ARG A 197 8.97 12.36 -13.04
N ARG A 198 9.46 11.11 -12.96
CA ARG A 198 9.61 10.13 -14.04
C ARG A 198 9.49 8.67 -13.58
N ALA A 199 8.69 8.38 -12.54
CA ALA A 199 8.15 7.04 -12.37
C ALA A 199 6.66 7.15 -12.70
N GLN A 200 6.26 6.59 -13.85
CA GLN A 200 4.86 6.33 -14.11
C GLN A 200 4.42 5.35 -13.04
N GLU A 201 3.76 5.86 -12.01
CA GLU A 201 3.20 5.09 -10.91
C GLU A 201 1.73 5.47 -10.90
N THR A 202 0.93 4.55 -11.42
CA THR A 202 -0.51 4.72 -11.55
C THR A 202 -1.17 3.59 -10.78
N ALA A 203 -1.69 3.89 -9.59
CA ALA A 203 -2.63 3.02 -8.91
C ALA A 203 -4.06 3.42 -9.26
N THR A 204 -4.59 2.89 -10.37
CA THR A 204 -5.98 3.11 -10.80
C THR A 204 -6.97 2.38 -9.92
N SER A 205 -7.81 3.12 -9.20
CA SER A 205 -8.98 2.60 -8.51
C SER A 205 -10.28 3.00 -9.23
N ARG A 206 -11.29 2.11 -9.19
CA ARG A 206 -12.66 2.45 -9.62
C ARG A 206 -13.37 3.25 -8.52
N PRO A 207 -14.23 4.24 -8.86
CA PRO A 207 -14.98 4.97 -7.85
C PRO A 207 -15.93 4.02 -7.09
N ALA A 208 -16.08 4.26 -5.78
CA ALA A 208 -17.03 3.54 -4.94
C ALA A 208 -18.46 3.72 -5.47
N PRO A 209 -19.35 2.71 -5.34
CA PRO A 209 -20.75 2.87 -5.70
C PRO A 209 -21.39 3.96 -4.83
N SER A 210 -22.02 4.94 -5.49
CA SER A 210 -22.73 6.05 -4.86
C SER A 210 -23.98 5.60 -4.12
N GLY A 211 -24.16 6.09 -2.89
CA GLY A 211 -25.48 6.26 -2.27
C GLY A 211 -25.78 5.36 -1.08
N ARG A 212 -25.74 5.94 0.14
CA ARG A 212 -26.53 5.42 1.26
C ARG A 212 -28.01 5.72 1.00
N PRO A 213 -28.94 4.79 1.26
CA PRO A 213 -30.37 5.11 1.27
C PRO A 213 -30.64 6.09 2.41
N GLY A 214 -31.31 7.20 2.10
CA GLY A 214 -31.75 8.17 3.10
C GLY A 214 -32.66 7.50 4.15
N ARG A 215 -32.47 7.86 5.41
CA ARG A 215 -33.40 7.52 6.49
C ARG A 215 -34.77 8.15 6.19
N PRO A 216 -35.88 7.41 6.34
CA PRO A 216 -37.20 8.04 6.30
C PRO A 216 -37.36 8.92 7.54
N GLY A 217 -37.74 10.19 7.33
CA GLY A 217 -38.09 11.11 8.40
C GLY A 217 -39.34 10.63 9.12
N SER A 218 -39.28 10.57 10.45
CA SER A 218 -40.46 10.44 11.29
C SER A 218 -41.16 11.80 11.36
N THR A 219 -42.45 11.78 11.03
CA THR A 219 -43.47 12.81 11.26
C THR A 219 -43.51 13.34 12.68
#